data_AF-A0A3P3E4I6-F1
#
_entry.id   AF-A0A3P3E4I6-F1
#
_cell.length_a   1.000
_cell.length_b   1.000
_cell.length_c   1.000
_cell.angle_alpha   90.00
_cell.angle_beta   90.00
_cell.angle_gamma   90.00
#
_symmetry.space_group_name_H-M   'P 1'
#
loop_
_entity.id
_entity.type
_entity.pdbx_description
1 polymer ?
#
loop_
_entity_poly.entity_id
_entity_poly.type
_entity_poly.pdbx_seq_one_letter_code
_entity_poly.pdbx_strand_id
1 'polypeptide(L)'
;MKALAALPLAAALWGCASPATRVPVETIRANYQNQLVKPGEPFATLSGYPYRHYMDTAWAAYVPSRVDGTVTGIRQFGGASAGLYSPHVSLLKLKIPPGRHDVMVSGGKLTGEQTLLKNIEFRAGTSYVITEKTSEKGQRLVLISAYQADTQFSIGEKEHYLVESPALAVAPLGSTE
;
A
#
# COMPACT_ATOMS: atom_id res chain seq x y z
N MET A 1 -73.91 16.21 -13.69
CA MET A 1 -73.44 15.08 -14.55
C MET A 1 -72.19 15.54 -15.28
N LYS A 2 -71.10 14.75 -15.19
CA LYS A 2 -69.85 14.67 -16.01
C LYS A 2 -69.33 15.98 -16.67
N ALA A 3 -68.06 16.35 -16.54
CA ALA A 3 -66.92 15.51 -16.90
C ALA A 3 -65.62 15.89 -16.18
N LEU A 4 -64.83 14.85 -15.90
CA LEU A 4 -63.40 14.87 -15.56
C LEU A 4 -62.61 15.64 -16.63
N ALA A 5 -61.77 16.58 -16.21
CA ALA A 5 -60.62 17.02 -16.99
C ALA A 5 -59.37 16.38 -16.39
N ALA A 6 -58.74 15.47 -17.12
CA ALA A 6 -57.50 14.82 -16.76
C ALA A 6 -56.32 15.80 -16.92
N LEU A 7 -55.53 15.96 -15.87
CA LEU A 7 -54.21 16.62 -15.92
C LEU A 7 -53.19 15.66 -16.56
N PRO A 8 -52.28 16.14 -17.42
CA PRO A 8 -51.21 15.28 -17.95
C PRO A 8 -50.16 15.06 -16.85
N LEU A 9 -49.94 13.79 -16.50
CA LEU A 9 -48.79 13.38 -15.68
C LEU A 9 -47.51 13.56 -16.50
N ALA A 10 -46.85 14.70 -16.35
CA ALA A 10 -45.43 14.82 -16.70
C ALA A 10 -44.62 14.25 -15.52
N ALA A 11 -44.51 12.93 -15.45
CA ALA A 11 -43.58 12.28 -14.51
C ALA A 11 -42.17 12.36 -15.11
N ALA A 12 -41.33 13.12 -14.40
CA ALA A 12 -39.93 13.37 -14.71
C ALA A 12 -39.18 12.10 -15.11
N LEU A 13 -38.43 12.19 -16.21
CA LEU A 13 -37.35 11.28 -16.54
C LEU A 13 -36.39 11.25 -15.34
N TRP A 14 -36.50 10.21 -14.53
CA TRP A 14 -35.42 9.79 -13.65
C TRP A 14 -34.21 9.54 -14.54
N GLY A 15 -33.26 10.48 -14.51
CA GLY A 15 -31.90 10.21 -14.94
C GLY A 15 -31.41 9.03 -14.13
N CYS A 16 -31.37 7.86 -14.75
CA CYS A 16 -30.65 6.72 -14.22
C CYS A 16 -29.23 7.21 -13.97
N ALA A 17 -28.87 7.42 -12.70
CA ALA A 17 -27.49 7.56 -12.30
C ALA A 17 -26.77 6.35 -12.90
N SER A 18 -25.93 6.60 -13.91
CA SER A 18 -25.15 5.52 -14.53
C SER A 18 -24.40 4.83 -13.40
N PRO A 19 -24.43 3.49 -13.31
CA PRO A 19 -23.64 2.79 -12.31
C PRO A 19 -22.20 3.22 -12.50
N ALA A 20 -21.60 3.82 -11.47
CA ALA A 20 -20.22 4.25 -11.49
C ALA A 20 -19.38 3.09 -12.04
N THR A 21 -18.77 3.28 -13.20
CA THR A 21 -17.99 2.25 -13.88
C THR A 21 -16.89 1.81 -12.92
N ARG A 22 -16.98 0.59 -12.40
CA ARG A 22 -15.97 0.06 -11.48
C ARG A 22 -14.65 -0.03 -12.23
N VAL A 23 -13.64 0.68 -11.75
CA VAL A 23 -12.28 0.62 -12.30
C VAL A 23 -11.74 -0.79 -12.07
N PRO A 24 -11.18 -1.46 -13.10
CA PRO A 24 -10.57 -2.78 -12.93
C PRO A 24 -9.47 -2.78 -11.88
N VAL A 25 -9.40 -3.84 -11.07
CA VAL A 25 -8.38 -3.98 -9.99
C VAL A 25 -6.96 -3.85 -10.53
N GLU A 26 -6.70 -4.38 -11.73
CA GLU A 26 -5.38 -4.28 -12.36
C GLU A 26 -5.01 -2.84 -12.74
N THR A 27 -5.98 -2.01 -13.10
CA THR A 27 -5.75 -0.58 -13.32
C THR A 27 -5.39 0.12 -12.01
N ILE A 28 -6.07 -0.21 -10.90
CA ILE A 28 -5.74 0.35 -9.57
C ILE A 28 -4.33 -0.11 -9.15
N ARG A 29 -4.00 -1.40 -9.36
CA ARG A 29 -2.67 -1.97 -9.14
C ARG A 29 -1.61 -1.19 -9.90
N ALA A 30 -1.76 -1.07 -11.22
CA ALA A 30 -0.83 -0.37 -12.06
C ALA A 30 -0.68 1.11 -11.66
N ASN A 31 -1.78 1.79 -11.34
CA ASN A 31 -1.74 3.18 -10.90
C ASN A 31 -0.93 3.34 -9.62
N TYR A 32 -1.18 2.51 -8.61
CA TYR A 32 -0.40 2.56 -7.37
C TYR A 32 1.08 2.26 -7.59
N GLN A 33 1.40 1.21 -8.33
CA GLN A 33 2.79 0.82 -8.54
C GLN A 33 3.60 1.88 -9.29
N ASN A 34 2.97 2.63 -10.20
CA ASN A 34 3.65 3.61 -11.06
C ASN A 34 3.43 5.08 -10.63
N GLN A 35 2.71 5.36 -9.55
CA GLN A 35 2.29 6.73 -9.21
C GLN A 35 3.44 7.72 -8.95
N LEU A 36 4.63 7.24 -8.58
CA LEU A 36 5.79 8.09 -8.26
C LEU A 36 6.84 8.15 -9.37
N VAL A 37 6.67 7.38 -10.45
CA VAL A 37 7.69 7.20 -11.49
C VAL A 37 7.03 7.22 -12.86
N LYS A 38 7.55 8.03 -13.78
CA LYS A 38 7.00 8.08 -15.15
C LYS A 38 7.45 6.86 -15.96
N PRO A 39 6.73 6.50 -17.04
CA PRO A 39 7.16 5.43 -17.94
C PRO A 39 8.59 5.65 -18.45
N GLY A 40 9.44 4.62 -18.33
CA GLY A 40 10.83 4.65 -18.78
C GLY A 40 11.84 5.24 -17.81
N GLU A 41 11.42 5.85 -16.70
CA GLU A 41 12.34 6.32 -15.66
C GLU A 41 12.90 5.13 -14.85
N PRO A 42 14.17 5.20 -14.39
CA PRO A 42 14.72 4.21 -13.49
C PRO A 42 13.98 4.22 -12.15
N PHE A 43 13.90 3.08 -11.47
CA PHE A 43 13.22 2.98 -10.18
C PHE A 43 13.81 1.88 -9.29
N ALA A 44 13.64 2.05 -7.99
CA ALA A 44 13.65 0.99 -6.99
C ALA A 44 12.23 0.45 -6.77
N THR A 45 12.08 -0.66 -6.07
CA THR A 45 10.77 -1.13 -5.60
C THR A 45 10.73 -1.29 -4.08
N LEU A 46 9.59 -0.94 -3.48
CA LEU A 46 9.32 -1.14 -2.05
C LEU A 46 7.99 -1.86 -1.86
N SER A 47 8.00 -2.91 -1.04
CA SER A 47 6.80 -3.64 -0.61
C SER A 47 6.83 -3.90 0.89
N GLY A 48 5.70 -4.35 1.43
CA GLY A 48 5.65 -5.05 2.71
C GLY A 48 6.21 -6.47 2.61
N TYR A 49 6.18 -7.17 3.75
CA TYR A 49 6.64 -8.54 3.92
C TYR A 49 5.46 -9.52 4.06
N PRO A 50 5.59 -10.81 3.71
CA PRO A 50 4.52 -11.79 3.93
C PRO A 50 4.39 -12.15 5.41
N TYR A 51 3.65 -11.32 6.16
CA TYR A 51 3.35 -11.54 7.58
C TYR A 51 2.34 -12.69 7.77
N ARG A 52 2.77 -13.95 7.56
CA ARG A 52 1.89 -15.14 7.53
C ARG A 52 0.95 -15.26 8.73
N HIS A 53 1.40 -14.91 9.94
CA HIS A 53 0.57 -14.94 11.15
C HIS A 53 -0.57 -13.92 11.19
N TYR A 54 -0.57 -12.94 10.28
CA TYR A 54 -1.55 -11.87 10.22
C TYR A 54 -2.39 -11.89 8.95
N MET A 55 -2.26 -12.91 8.08
CA MET A 55 -2.97 -13.09 6.79
C MET A 55 -4.49 -12.80 6.85
N ASP A 56 -5.14 -13.07 7.98
CA ASP A 56 -6.59 -12.89 8.16
C ASP A 56 -7.00 -11.57 8.84
N THR A 57 -6.07 -10.62 9.06
CA THR A 57 -6.36 -9.37 9.78
C THR A 57 -6.24 -8.13 8.89
N ALA A 58 -7.17 -7.18 9.05
CA ALA A 58 -7.27 -5.99 8.19
C ALA A 58 -6.09 -5.00 8.27
N TRP A 59 -5.21 -5.14 9.28
CA TRP A 59 -4.08 -4.25 9.61
C TRP A 59 -2.74 -5.00 9.68
N ALA A 60 -2.72 -6.21 9.14
CA ALA A 60 -1.68 -7.22 9.28
C ALA A 60 -0.27 -6.83 8.85
N ALA A 61 -0.17 -5.91 7.89
CA ALA A 61 1.03 -5.69 7.12
C ALA A 61 1.34 -4.21 6.97
N TYR A 62 2.60 -3.91 6.71
CA TYR A 62 3.05 -2.55 6.45
C TYR A 62 2.95 -2.22 4.97
N VAL A 63 2.49 -1.01 4.68
CA VAL A 63 2.48 -0.44 3.33
C VAL A 63 3.12 0.95 3.33
N PRO A 64 3.80 1.37 2.26
CA PRO A 64 4.20 2.76 2.09
C PRO A 64 2.95 3.63 1.94
N SER A 65 2.74 4.57 2.86
CA SER A 65 1.60 5.50 2.84
C SER A 65 1.98 6.91 2.39
N ARG A 66 3.25 7.32 2.57
CA ARG A 66 3.82 8.52 1.94
C ARG A 66 5.28 8.33 1.56
N VAL A 67 5.71 9.01 0.51
CA VAL A 67 7.12 9.18 0.12
C VAL A 67 7.37 10.67 -0.08
N ASP A 68 8.31 11.24 0.67
CA ASP A 68 8.61 12.68 0.71
C ASP A 68 7.36 13.56 0.90
N GLY A 69 6.46 13.14 1.79
CA GLY A 69 5.18 13.82 2.03
C GLY A 69 4.09 13.56 0.98
N THR A 70 4.43 13.00 -0.19
CA THR A 70 3.46 12.62 -1.22
C THR A 70 2.68 11.39 -0.78
N VAL A 71 1.35 11.52 -0.67
CA VAL A 71 0.46 10.42 -0.28
C VAL A 71 0.40 9.36 -1.38
N THR A 72 0.57 8.10 -0.99
CA THR A 72 0.40 6.98 -1.91
C THR A 72 -1.08 6.60 -2.01
N GLY A 73 -1.52 6.22 -3.21
CA GLY A 73 -2.88 5.79 -3.53
C GLY A 73 -3.29 4.46 -2.91
N ILE A 74 -2.59 3.95 -1.90
CA ILE A 74 -2.88 2.67 -1.25
C ILE A 74 -4.30 2.63 -0.65
N ARG A 75 -4.85 3.79 -0.26
CA ARG A 75 -6.24 3.93 0.20
C ARG A 75 -7.28 3.62 -0.88
N GLN A 76 -6.91 3.62 -2.17
CA GLN A 76 -7.81 3.26 -3.25
C GLN A 76 -8.06 1.74 -3.35
N PHE A 77 -7.23 0.90 -2.69
CA PHE A 77 -7.47 -0.55 -2.58
C PHE A 77 -8.42 -0.94 -1.45
N GLY A 78 -8.79 0.00 -0.58
CA GLY A 78 -9.66 -0.25 0.56
C GLY A 78 -10.64 0.91 0.73
N GLY A 79 -11.87 0.73 0.26
CA GLY A 79 -12.99 1.56 0.75
C GLY A 79 -13.02 1.54 2.28
N ALA A 80 -13.66 2.52 2.91
CA ALA A 80 -13.59 2.80 4.35
C ALA A 80 -13.89 1.60 5.30
N SER A 81 -14.38 0.48 4.79
CA SER A 81 -14.75 -0.73 5.53
C SER A 81 -14.03 -2.02 5.10
N ALA A 82 -13.10 -2.00 4.13
CA ALA A 82 -12.45 -3.22 3.61
C ALA A 82 -10.93 -3.16 3.74
N GLY A 83 -10.37 -3.85 4.74
CA GLY A 83 -9.03 -4.45 4.68
C GLY A 83 -7.88 -3.59 4.18
N LEU A 84 -7.76 -2.35 4.68
CA LEU A 84 -6.82 -1.32 4.23
C LEU A 84 -5.35 -1.79 4.15
N TYR A 85 -4.95 -2.82 4.92
CA TYR A 85 -3.65 -3.48 4.85
C TYR A 85 -3.77 -5.00 4.80
N SER A 86 -4.59 -5.54 3.88
CA SER A 86 -4.56 -6.98 3.60
C SER A 86 -3.14 -7.38 3.18
N PRO A 87 -2.65 -8.56 3.60
CA PRO A 87 -1.29 -8.96 3.25
C PRO A 87 -1.05 -9.01 1.74
N HIS A 88 -2.05 -9.35 0.93
CA HIS A 88 -1.93 -9.27 -0.53
C HIS A 88 -1.63 -7.85 -1.06
N VAL A 89 -2.27 -6.83 -0.49
CA VAL A 89 -2.03 -5.42 -0.87
C VAL A 89 -0.63 -4.99 -0.43
N SER A 90 -0.15 -5.49 0.72
CA SER A 90 1.22 -5.18 1.18
C SER A 90 2.32 -5.73 0.29
N LEU A 91 2.07 -6.81 -0.45
CA LEU A 91 3.03 -7.39 -1.39
C LEU A 91 3.12 -6.60 -2.71
N LEU A 92 2.27 -5.58 -2.91
CA LEU A 92 2.35 -4.72 -4.09
C LEU A 92 3.61 -3.86 -4.04
N LYS A 93 4.42 -3.97 -5.09
CA LYS A 93 5.69 -3.25 -5.25
C LYS A 93 5.44 -1.82 -5.74
N LEU A 94 5.51 -0.85 -4.84
CA LEU A 94 5.55 0.57 -5.19
C LEU A 94 6.89 0.89 -5.86
N LYS A 95 6.87 1.50 -7.04
CA LYS A 95 8.09 2.04 -7.65
C LYS A 95 8.45 3.36 -7.00
N ILE A 96 9.70 3.50 -6.62
CA ILE A 96 10.26 4.71 -5.99
C ILE A 96 11.40 5.22 -6.88
N PRO A 97 11.46 6.53 -7.18
CA PRO A 97 12.62 7.11 -7.84
C PRO A 97 13.93 6.78 -7.10
N PRO A 98 15.07 6.68 -7.80
CA PRO A 98 16.36 6.55 -7.13
C PRO A 98 16.73 7.84 -6.39
N GLY A 99 17.42 7.71 -5.26
CA GLY A 99 17.86 8.82 -4.43
C GLY A 99 17.49 8.65 -2.95
N ARG A 100 17.65 9.73 -2.19
CA ARG A 100 17.32 9.76 -0.75
C ARG A 100 15.89 10.20 -0.52
N HIS A 101 15.15 9.36 0.18
CA HIS A 101 13.73 9.58 0.44
C HIS A 101 13.38 9.35 1.91
N ASP A 102 12.39 10.10 2.38
CA ASP A 102 11.68 9.84 3.62
C ASP A 102 10.42 9.04 3.30
N VAL A 103 10.21 7.93 3.98
CA VAL A 103 9.08 7.03 3.75
C VAL A 103 8.25 6.90 5.02
N MET A 104 7.00 7.31 4.93
CA MET A 104 6.00 6.98 5.94
C MET A 104 5.38 5.63 5.58
N VAL A 105 5.44 4.67 6.50
CA VAL A 105 4.74 3.40 6.37
C VAL A 105 3.56 3.35 7.32
N SER A 106 2.54 2.56 6.98
CA SER A 106 1.36 2.38 7.81
C SER A 106 1.00 0.92 7.96
N GLY A 107 0.53 0.56 9.14
CA GLY A 107 0.16 -0.81 9.53
C GLY A 107 1.01 -1.33 10.67
N GLY A 108 1.03 -2.66 10.85
CA GLY A 108 1.85 -3.34 11.85
C GLY A 108 1.04 -3.99 12.95
N LYS A 109 0.53 -5.20 12.70
CA LYS A 109 -0.45 -5.88 13.58
C LYS A 109 -1.73 -5.01 13.69
N LEU A 110 -2.69 -5.36 14.54
CA LEU A 110 -4.00 -4.68 14.71
C LEU A 110 -3.97 -3.16 14.96
N THR A 111 -2.84 -2.47 14.82
CA THR A 111 -2.69 -1.02 14.91
C THR A 111 -2.58 -0.40 13.51
N GLY A 112 -3.26 0.72 13.29
CA GLY A 112 -3.15 1.54 12.08
C GLY A 112 -2.05 2.60 12.19
N GLU A 113 -1.01 2.33 12.98
CA GLU A 113 0.03 3.31 13.30
C GLU A 113 0.84 3.69 12.07
N GLN A 114 1.34 4.93 12.07
CA GLN A 114 2.24 5.45 11.05
C GLN A 114 3.65 5.48 11.62
N THR A 115 4.63 5.06 10.82
CA THR A 115 6.05 5.10 11.19
C THR A 115 6.84 5.76 10.07
N LEU A 116 7.60 6.78 10.41
CA LEU A 116 8.46 7.53 9.50
C LEU A 116 9.87 6.93 9.54
N LEU A 117 10.35 6.51 8.37
CA LEU A 117 11.72 6.08 8.15
C LEU A 117 12.40 7.12 7.25
N LYS A 118 13.47 7.73 7.74
CA LYS A 118 14.09 8.88 7.07
C LYS A 118 15.36 8.52 6.31
N ASN A 119 15.68 9.37 5.32
CA ASN A 119 16.99 9.42 4.67
C ASN A 119 17.43 8.09 4.05
N ILE A 120 16.50 7.38 3.42
CA ILE A 120 16.70 6.04 2.86
C ILE A 120 17.25 6.19 1.43
N GLU A 121 18.41 5.59 1.16
CA GLU A 121 18.99 5.56 -0.19
C GLU A 121 18.37 4.44 -1.04
N PHE A 122 17.54 4.81 -2.01
CA PHE A 122 16.96 3.91 -2.99
C PHE A 122 17.81 3.87 -4.26
N ARG A 123 18.23 2.67 -4.66
CA ARG A 123 19.04 2.43 -5.87
C ARG A 123 18.18 1.85 -6.98
N ALA A 124 18.38 2.34 -8.21
CA ALA A 124 17.70 1.82 -9.39
C ALA A 124 17.91 0.29 -9.51
N GLY A 125 16.84 -0.43 -9.87
CA GLY A 125 16.84 -1.89 -10.02
C GLY A 125 16.86 -2.69 -8.72
N THR A 126 16.95 -2.03 -7.56
CA THR A 126 16.99 -2.71 -6.26
C THR A 126 15.59 -2.90 -5.69
N SER A 127 15.35 -4.05 -5.04
CA SER A 127 14.11 -4.34 -4.34
C SER A 127 14.29 -4.19 -2.83
N TYR A 128 13.32 -3.57 -2.18
CA TYR A 128 13.31 -3.26 -0.76
C TYR A 128 12.03 -3.78 -0.12
N VAL A 129 12.13 -4.13 1.16
CA VAL A 129 11.01 -4.70 1.91
C VAL A 129 10.88 -4.08 3.30
N ILE A 130 9.64 -3.83 3.71
CA ILE A 130 9.29 -3.34 5.05
C ILE A 130 9.07 -4.52 5.97
N THR A 131 9.94 -4.64 6.98
CA THR A 131 9.90 -5.69 8.01
C THR A 131 9.69 -5.08 9.39
N GLU A 132 9.42 -5.94 10.38
CA GLU A 132 9.37 -5.57 11.79
C GLU A 132 10.26 -6.51 12.59
N LYS A 133 10.91 -5.98 13.63
CA LYS A 133 11.53 -6.79 14.67
C LYS A 133 11.20 -6.23 16.06
N THR A 134 11.26 -7.10 17.06
CA THR A 134 11.23 -6.68 18.46
C THR A 134 12.66 -6.57 18.96
N SER A 135 13.03 -5.42 19.52
CA SER A 135 14.31 -5.23 20.20
C SER A 135 14.39 -6.06 21.48
N GLU A 136 15.59 -6.22 22.03
CA GLU A 136 15.82 -6.90 23.32
C GLU A 136 15.01 -6.29 24.48
N LYS A 137 14.69 -5.00 24.39
CA LYS A 137 13.90 -4.25 25.38
C LYS A 137 12.38 -4.35 25.14
N GLY A 138 11.93 -5.18 24.19
CA GLY A 138 10.52 -5.35 23.85
C GLY A 138 9.93 -4.27 22.93
N GLN A 139 10.70 -3.24 22.56
CA GLN A 139 10.24 -2.22 21.63
C GLN A 139 10.13 -2.78 20.20
N ARG A 140 8.99 -2.57 19.56
CA ARG A 140 8.77 -2.91 18.14
C ARG A 140 9.44 -1.86 17.25
N LEU A 141 10.21 -2.33 16.28
CA LEU A 141 10.95 -1.52 15.34
C LEU A 141 10.52 -1.88 13.92
N VAL A 142 10.27 -0.87 13.10
CA VAL A 142 9.99 -1.02 11.67
C VAL A 142 11.28 -0.78 10.91
N LEU A 143 11.54 -1.60 9.89
CA LEU A 143 12.78 -1.59 9.13
C LEU A 143 12.50 -1.60 7.64
N ILE A 144 13.34 -0.90 6.88
CA ILE A 144 13.42 -1.05 5.42
C ILE A 144 14.78 -1.63 5.08
N SER A 145 14.78 -2.77 4.40
CA SER A 145 15.99 -3.47 3.98
C SER A 145 15.95 -3.77 2.49
N ALA A 146 17.10 -3.73 1.83
CA ALA A 146 17.24 -4.33 0.51
C ALA A 146 17.11 -5.86 0.62
N TYR A 147 16.56 -6.49 -0.41
CA TYR A 147 16.45 -7.94 -0.47
C TYR A 147 16.70 -8.46 -1.89
N GLN A 148 17.15 -9.70 -1.98
CA GLN A 148 17.15 -10.47 -3.23
C GLN A 148 15.96 -11.43 -3.23
N ALA A 149 15.29 -11.52 -4.38
CA ALA A 149 14.15 -12.41 -4.56
C ALA A 149 14.63 -13.83 -4.90
N ASP A 150 14.33 -14.81 -4.05
CA ASP A 150 14.44 -16.21 -4.44
C ASP A 150 13.18 -16.62 -5.19
N THR A 151 13.30 -16.74 -6.52
CA THR A 151 12.17 -17.02 -7.41
C THR A 151 11.71 -18.47 -7.36
N GLN A 152 12.39 -19.35 -6.61
CA GLN A 152 11.87 -20.70 -6.33
C GLN A 152 10.64 -20.65 -5.41
N PHE A 153 10.51 -19.57 -4.62
CA PHE A 153 9.42 -19.35 -3.69
C PHE A 153 8.47 -18.25 -4.19
N SER A 154 7.19 -18.41 -3.88
CA SER A 154 6.16 -17.42 -4.21
C SER A 154 6.35 -16.14 -3.39
N ILE A 155 5.92 -14.99 -3.91
CA ILE A 155 6.03 -13.68 -3.22
C ILE A 155 5.34 -13.63 -1.84
N GLY A 156 4.44 -14.57 -1.55
CA GLY A 156 3.79 -14.73 -0.24
C GLY A 156 4.58 -15.59 0.76
N GLU A 157 5.73 -16.14 0.37
CA GLU A 157 6.57 -17.00 1.19
C GLU A 157 7.75 -16.19 1.73
N LYS A 158 8.15 -16.44 2.99
CA LYS A 158 9.21 -15.66 3.64
C LYS A 158 10.57 -15.90 2.97
N GLU A 159 10.75 -17.11 2.45
CA GLU A 159 11.91 -17.62 1.75
C GLU A 159 12.16 -16.88 0.44
N HIS A 160 11.12 -16.29 -0.15
CA HIS A 160 11.26 -15.40 -1.30
C HIS A 160 12.15 -14.18 -1.00
N TYR A 161 12.28 -13.77 0.26
CA TYR A 161 12.96 -12.54 0.66
C TYR A 161 14.29 -12.85 1.33
N LEU A 162 15.36 -12.91 0.56
CA LEU A 162 16.72 -13.02 1.06
C LEU A 162 17.21 -11.64 1.52
N VAL A 163 16.97 -11.33 2.80
CA VAL A 163 17.39 -10.08 3.43
C VAL A 163 18.80 -10.26 4.01
N GLU A 164 19.80 -10.06 3.17
CA GLU A 164 21.22 -10.28 3.53
C GLU A 164 21.91 -9.02 4.07
N SER A 165 21.29 -7.85 3.89
CA SER A 165 21.87 -6.56 4.24
C SER A 165 21.30 -5.99 5.53
N PRO A 166 22.10 -5.19 6.29
CA PRO A 166 21.57 -4.41 7.40
C PRO A 166 20.43 -3.50 6.91
N ALA A 167 19.47 -3.23 7.78
CA ALA A 167 18.39 -2.31 7.47
C ALA A 167 18.97 -0.93 7.12
N LEU A 168 18.50 -0.36 6.01
CA LEU A 168 18.90 0.98 5.57
C LEU A 168 18.28 2.06 6.47
N ALA A 169 17.12 1.76 7.04
CA ALA A 169 16.49 2.59 8.05
C ALA A 169 15.77 1.72 9.09
N VAL A 170 15.75 2.23 10.32
CA VAL A 170 15.03 1.64 11.45
C VAL A 170 14.37 2.76 12.24
N ALA A 171 13.11 2.56 12.63
CA ALA A 171 12.39 3.50 13.48
C ALA A 171 11.50 2.73 14.48
N PRO A 172 11.28 3.27 15.68
CA PRO A 172 10.24 2.75 16.57
C PRO A 172 8.88 2.80 15.88
N LEU A 173 8.09 1.74 16.05
CA LEU A 173 6.70 1.76 15.62
C LEU A 173 5.97 2.97 16.23
N GLY A 174 5.25 3.71 15.40
CA GLY A 174 4.50 4.91 15.79
C GLY A 174 5.33 6.20 15.79
N SER A 175 6.63 6.13 15.52
CA SER A 175 7.49 7.32 15.42
C SER A 175 7.15 8.09 14.14
N THR A 176 6.68 9.33 14.27
CA THR A 176 6.31 10.19 13.12
C THR A 176 7.17 11.45 13.00
N GLU A 177 8.11 11.63 13.94
CA GLU A 177 9.02 12.78 14.02
C GLU A 177 10.42 12.50 13.46
#